data_AF-A0A2T6F9J2-F1
#
_entry.id   AF-A0A2T6F9J2-F1
#
_cell.length_a   1.000
_cell.length_b   1.000
_cell.length_c   1.000
_cell.angle_alpha   90.00
_cell.angle_beta   90.00
_cell.angle_gamma   90.00
#
_symmetry.space_group_name_H-M   'P 1'
#
loop_
_entity.id
_entity.type
_entity.pdbx_description
1 polymer ?
#
loop_
_entity_poly.entity_id
_entity_poly.type
_entity_poly.pdbx_seq_one_letter_code
_entity_poly.pdbx_strand_id
1 'polypeptide(L)'
;MLKFFRNIFGSDANSKHVAPPTISEIELKTIRELNVDAAISAHENWKVRLGTFLAGKSTEDLRPEIICFDNRCDLGKWLHGSAKEQLGKYTSFQQLVAEHKSFHYHASNVVSLTQAGKIEDAEKLLDSSFKMSSERVIKFLRDLS
;
A
#
# COMPACT_ATOMS: atom_id res chain seq x y z
N MET A 1 -16.61 -1.94 -7.52
CA MET A 1 -16.54 -0.71 -8.32
C MET A 1 -16.97 0.59 -7.62
N LEU A 2 -17.28 0.60 -6.31
CA LEU A 2 -17.52 1.86 -5.55
C LEU A 2 -17.41 1.67 -4.02
N LYS A 3 -16.66 0.67 -3.53
CA LYS A 3 -16.63 0.35 -2.08
C LYS A 3 -15.74 1.31 -1.29
N PHE A 4 -14.64 1.79 -1.89
CA PHE A 4 -13.79 2.86 -1.35
C PHE A 4 -14.60 4.05 -0.87
N PHE A 5 -15.58 4.47 -1.66
CA PHE A 5 -16.34 5.69 -1.39
C PHE A 5 -17.54 5.46 -0.47
N ARG A 6 -18.20 4.29 -0.55
CA ARG A 6 -19.35 3.98 0.32
C ARG A 6 -18.99 3.87 1.81
N ASN A 7 -17.76 3.46 2.13
CA ASN A 7 -17.26 3.40 3.50
C ASN A 7 -16.74 4.75 4.04
N ILE A 8 -16.73 5.82 3.23
CA ILE A 8 -16.18 7.14 3.58
C ILE A 8 -17.28 8.19 3.82
N PHE A 9 -18.43 8.07 3.16
CA PHE A 9 -19.52 9.05 3.26
C PHE A 9 -20.60 8.69 4.30
N GLY A 10 -20.38 7.65 5.09
CA GLY A 10 -21.32 7.21 6.13
C GLY A 10 -21.05 7.85 7.48
N SER A 11 -21.71 9.00 7.72
CA SER A 11 -22.14 9.55 9.02
C SER A 11 -21.62 10.94 9.38
N ASP A 12 -21.99 11.94 8.59
CA ASP A 12 -22.37 13.24 9.16
C ASP A 12 -23.88 13.26 9.33
N ALA A 13 -24.34 12.88 10.52
CA ALA A 13 -25.74 12.92 10.92
C ALA A 13 -26.21 14.36 11.22
N ASN A 14 -25.90 15.34 10.36
CA ASN A 14 -26.55 16.66 10.42
C ASN A 14 -26.36 17.52 9.16
N SER A 15 -26.75 17.04 7.97
CA SER A 15 -26.99 17.95 6.84
C SER A 15 -28.09 17.42 5.93
N LYS A 16 -29.17 18.20 5.83
CA LYS A 16 -30.31 17.93 4.97
C LYS A 16 -29.88 18.15 3.51
N HIS A 17 -30.04 17.13 2.67
CA HIS A 17 -29.87 17.18 1.21
C HIS A 17 -28.51 17.64 0.68
N VAL A 18 -27.49 16.77 0.78
CA VAL A 18 -26.36 16.79 -0.15
C VAL A 18 -26.36 15.46 -0.87
N ALA A 19 -26.48 15.47 -2.20
CA ALA A 19 -26.32 14.26 -3.00
C ALA A 19 -24.98 13.60 -2.65
N PRO A 20 -24.88 12.26 -2.59
CA PRO A 20 -23.61 11.61 -2.32
C PRO A 20 -22.57 12.16 -3.30
N PRO A 21 -21.39 12.59 -2.82
CA PRO A 21 -20.34 13.12 -3.69
C PRO A 21 -20.04 12.07 -4.77
N THR A 22 -20.41 12.42 -6.00
CA THR A 22 -20.23 11.56 -7.16
C THR A 22 -18.80 11.75 -7.64
N ILE A 23 -18.07 10.65 -7.80
CA ILE A 23 -16.71 10.67 -8.35
C ILE A 23 -16.76 11.34 -9.73
N SER A 24 -15.89 12.32 -9.97
CA SER A 24 -15.76 12.95 -11.28
C SER A 24 -15.18 11.98 -12.32
N GLU A 25 -15.45 12.23 -13.60
CA GLU A 25 -14.92 11.40 -14.69
C GLU A 25 -13.37 11.35 -14.69
N ILE A 26 -12.72 12.46 -14.28
CA ILE A 26 -11.27 12.56 -14.17
C ILE A 26 -10.75 11.60 -13.09
N GLU A 27 -11.37 11.60 -11.91
CA GLU A 27 -10.98 10.69 -10.81
C GLU A 27 -11.20 9.22 -11.18
N LEU A 28 -12.30 8.89 -11.87
CA LEU A 28 -12.54 7.54 -12.39
C LEU A 28 -11.47 7.11 -13.40
N LYS A 29 -11.09 8.02 -14.31
CA LYS A 29 -10.01 7.78 -15.26
C LYS A 29 -8.69 7.53 -14.52
N THR A 30 -8.36 8.34 -13.53
CA THR A 30 -7.13 8.19 -12.73
C THR A 30 -7.08 6.88 -11.96
N ILE A 31 -8.21 6.40 -11.42
CA ILE A 31 -8.27 5.07 -10.79
C ILE A 31 -7.99 3.96 -11.81
N ARG A 32 -8.51 4.08 -13.03
CA ARG A 32 -8.30 3.10 -14.11
C ARG A 32 -6.88 3.09 -14.68
N GLU A 33 -6.07 4.09 -14.41
CA GLU A 33 -4.63 4.10 -14.79
C GLU A 33 -3.83 3.07 -13.99
N LEU A 34 -4.30 2.68 -12.79
CA LEU A 34 -3.68 1.65 -11.98
C LEU A 34 -4.26 0.27 -12.31
N ASN A 35 -3.38 -0.70 -12.59
CA ASN A 35 -3.76 -2.10 -12.55
C ASN A 35 -3.82 -2.57 -11.09
N VAL A 36 -5.02 -2.49 -10.49
CA VAL A 36 -5.26 -2.80 -9.07
C VAL A 36 -4.89 -4.25 -8.74
N ASP A 37 -5.24 -5.21 -9.59
CA ASP A 37 -4.96 -6.63 -9.35
C ASP A 37 -3.47 -6.94 -9.38
N ALA A 38 -2.73 -6.32 -10.30
CA ALA A 38 -1.27 -6.41 -10.33
C ALA A 38 -0.64 -5.78 -9.09
N ALA A 39 -1.15 -4.64 -8.63
CA ALA A 39 -0.67 -4.00 -7.41
C ALA A 39 -0.92 -4.87 -6.17
N ILE A 40 -2.10 -5.49 -6.04
CA ILE A 40 -2.40 -6.42 -4.95
C ILE A 40 -1.44 -7.62 -4.99
N SER A 41 -1.31 -8.26 -6.16
CA SER A 41 -0.44 -9.43 -6.34
C SER A 41 1.02 -9.12 -6.00
N ALA A 42 1.52 -7.95 -6.42
CA ALA A 42 2.88 -7.52 -6.10
C ALA A 42 3.11 -7.34 -4.59
N HIS A 43 2.13 -6.80 -3.86
CA HIS A 43 2.23 -6.57 -2.41
C HIS A 43 2.03 -7.86 -1.61
N GLU A 44 1.18 -8.78 -2.05
CA GLU A 44 1.07 -10.13 -1.47
C GLU A 44 2.39 -10.90 -1.65
N ASN A 45 3.02 -10.80 -2.82
CA ASN A 45 4.26 -11.50 -3.13
C ASN A 45 5.46 -11.03 -2.28
N TRP A 46 5.45 -9.79 -1.76
CA TRP A 46 6.53 -9.30 -0.90
C TRP A 46 6.71 -10.13 0.38
N LYS A 47 5.63 -10.64 0.98
CA LYS A 47 5.75 -11.51 2.17
C LYS A 47 6.53 -12.79 1.84
N VAL A 48 6.25 -13.39 0.69
CA VAL A 48 6.94 -14.59 0.22
C VAL A 48 8.42 -14.29 -0.04
N ARG A 49 8.71 -13.22 -0.79
CA ARG A 49 10.09 -12.80 -1.11
C ARG A 49 10.93 -12.53 0.14
N LEU A 50 10.38 -11.78 1.10
CA LEU A 50 11.06 -11.50 2.37
C LEU A 50 11.25 -12.76 3.21
N GLY A 51 10.25 -13.66 3.27
CA GLY A 51 10.38 -14.93 3.99
C GLY A 51 11.46 -15.84 3.37
N THR A 52 11.53 -15.91 2.05
CA THR A 52 12.57 -16.67 1.33
C THR A 52 13.96 -16.06 1.53
N PHE A 53 14.06 -14.72 1.54
CA PHE A 53 15.31 -14.01 1.83
C PHE A 53 15.78 -14.25 3.25
N LEU A 54 14.88 -14.11 4.23
CA LEU A 54 15.13 -14.36 5.65
C LEU A 54 15.62 -15.79 5.89
N ALA A 55 15.04 -16.78 5.20
CA ALA A 55 15.44 -18.18 5.30
C ALA A 55 16.79 -18.49 4.62
N GLY A 56 17.47 -17.51 4.03
CA GLY A 56 18.72 -17.71 3.30
C GLY A 56 18.56 -18.49 1.99
N LYS A 57 17.34 -18.54 1.44
CA LYS A 57 17.00 -19.32 0.23
C LYS A 57 16.77 -18.45 -1.01
N SER A 58 16.88 -17.13 -0.88
CA SER A 58 16.67 -16.20 -1.99
C SER A 58 17.94 -16.04 -2.82
N THR A 59 17.76 -15.94 -4.13
CA THR A 59 18.80 -15.52 -5.08
C THR A 59 18.71 -14.03 -5.42
N GLU A 60 17.74 -13.32 -4.86
CA GLU A 60 17.52 -11.89 -5.10
C GLU A 60 18.54 -11.03 -4.33
N ASP A 61 19.05 -9.98 -4.98
CA ASP A 61 19.81 -8.91 -4.32
C ASP A 61 18.83 -7.88 -3.74
N LEU A 62 18.28 -8.18 -2.55
CA LEU A 62 17.41 -7.24 -1.84
C LEU A 62 18.26 -6.20 -1.10
N ARG A 63 18.10 -4.94 -1.50
CA ARG A 63 18.84 -3.80 -0.97
C ARG A 63 17.93 -2.87 -0.14
N PRO A 64 18.09 -2.78 1.19
CA PRO A 64 17.24 -1.96 2.05
C PRO A 64 17.12 -0.50 1.59
N GLU A 65 18.24 0.10 1.17
CA GLU A 65 18.33 1.48 0.70
C GLU A 65 17.64 1.71 -0.64
N ILE A 66 17.22 0.66 -1.34
CA ILE A 66 16.39 0.74 -2.54
C ILE A 66 14.92 0.51 -2.19
N ILE A 67 14.67 -0.46 -1.30
CA ILE A 67 13.33 -0.92 -0.91
C ILE A 67 12.59 0.13 -0.08
N CYS A 68 13.30 0.93 0.72
CA CYS A 68 12.69 1.92 1.61
C CYS A 68 11.96 3.05 0.87
N PHE A 69 12.21 3.24 -0.43
CA PHE A 69 11.55 4.26 -1.24
C PHE A 69 10.16 3.81 -1.69
N ASP A 70 9.15 4.47 -1.16
CA ASP A 70 7.73 4.20 -1.41
C ASP A 70 7.19 4.80 -2.72
N ASN A 71 8.06 5.30 -3.59
CA ASN A 71 7.70 5.92 -4.87
C ASN A 71 8.30 5.22 -6.09
N ARG A 72 8.92 4.05 -5.91
CA ARG A 72 9.62 3.32 -6.99
C ARG A 72 8.84 2.13 -7.56
N CYS A 73 7.98 1.50 -6.78
CA CYS A 73 7.08 0.46 -7.29
C CYS A 73 5.93 1.10 -8.09
N ASP A 74 5.21 0.30 -8.87
CA ASP A 74 4.16 0.83 -9.76
C ASP A 74 3.02 1.51 -8.98
N LEU A 75 2.64 0.95 -7.83
CA LEU A 75 1.70 1.61 -6.92
C LEU A 75 2.26 2.95 -6.41
N GLY A 76 3.51 2.96 -5.95
CA GLY A 76 4.18 4.17 -5.46
C GLY A 76 4.27 5.28 -6.51
N LYS A 77 4.63 4.93 -7.75
CA LYS A 77 4.65 5.88 -8.87
C LYS A 77 3.27 6.49 -9.12
N TRP A 78 2.21 5.69 -9.05
CA TRP A 78 0.84 6.17 -9.19
C TRP A 78 0.42 7.05 -8.02
N LEU A 79 0.67 6.62 -6.77
CA LEU A 79 0.35 7.36 -5.54
C LEU A 79 1.03 8.73 -5.47
N HIS A 80 2.28 8.82 -5.91
CA HIS A 80 3.05 10.07 -5.91
C HIS A 80 2.92 10.87 -7.22
N GLY A 81 2.22 10.32 -8.21
CA GLY A 81 1.97 10.91 -9.53
C GLY A 81 0.52 11.36 -9.70
N SER A 82 -0.12 10.89 -10.78
CA SER A 82 -1.46 11.34 -11.20
C SER A 82 -2.52 11.20 -10.11
N ALA A 83 -2.43 10.17 -9.27
CA ALA A 83 -3.38 9.93 -8.20
C ALA A 83 -3.33 11.00 -7.10
N LYS A 84 -2.14 11.57 -6.83
CA LYS A 84 -1.98 12.60 -5.80
C LYS A 84 -2.79 13.86 -6.14
N GLU A 85 -2.77 14.26 -7.40
CA GLU A 85 -3.47 15.46 -7.87
C GLU A 85 -4.99 15.29 -7.81
N GLN A 86 -5.48 14.14 -8.25
CA GLN A 86 -6.93 13.92 -8.39
C GLN A 86 -7.58 13.37 -7.11
N LEU A 87 -6.87 12.55 -6.35
CA LEU A 87 -7.41 11.82 -5.20
C LEU A 87 -6.81 12.29 -3.85
N GLY A 88 -5.81 13.16 -3.85
CA GLY A 88 -5.11 13.61 -2.64
C GLY A 88 -5.98 14.29 -1.58
N LYS A 89 -7.14 14.81 -1.97
CA LYS A 89 -8.14 15.41 -1.07
C LYS A 89 -8.87 14.37 -0.19
N TYR A 90 -8.83 13.09 -0.55
CA TYR A 90 -9.54 12.05 0.20
C TYR A 90 -8.67 11.48 1.32
N THR A 91 -9.22 11.45 2.54
CA THR A 91 -8.52 10.89 3.72
C THR A 91 -8.06 9.45 3.51
N SER A 92 -8.87 8.63 2.84
CA SER A 92 -8.51 7.24 2.51
C SER A 92 -7.32 7.13 1.55
N PHE A 93 -7.18 8.06 0.62
CA PHE A 93 -6.01 8.13 -0.25
C PHE A 93 -4.76 8.47 0.56
N GLN A 94 -4.86 9.47 1.46
CA GLN A 94 -3.76 9.83 2.35
C GLN A 94 -3.37 8.68 3.28
N GLN A 95 -4.35 7.91 3.77
CA GLN A 95 -4.12 6.68 4.53
C GLN A 95 -3.42 5.61 3.69
N LEU A 96 -3.84 5.38 2.45
CA LEU A 96 -3.15 4.45 1.54
C LEU A 96 -1.68 4.85 1.32
N VAL A 97 -1.40 6.14 1.10
CA VAL A 97 -0.01 6.65 0.98
C VAL A 97 0.79 6.38 2.26
N ALA A 98 0.22 6.64 3.43
CA ALA A 98 0.90 6.43 4.72
C ALA A 98 1.17 4.94 5.00
N GLU A 99 0.20 4.06 4.73
CA GLU A 99 0.36 2.62 4.90
C GLU A 99 1.36 2.04 3.88
N HIS A 100 1.36 2.55 2.65
CA HIS A 100 2.34 2.18 1.61
C HIS A 100 3.77 2.57 2.01
N LYS A 101 3.96 3.78 2.54
CA LYS A 101 5.25 4.21 3.09
C LYS A 101 5.70 3.32 4.24
N SER A 102 4.79 3.00 5.16
CA SER A 102 5.08 2.12 6.30
C SER A 102 5.44 0.71 5.83
N PHE A 103 4.75 0.18 4.82
CA PHE A 103 5.04 -1.11 4.21
C PHE A 103 6.48 -1.18 3.67
N HIS A 104 6.89 -0.20 2.86
CA HIS A 104 8.24 -0.15 2.29
C HIS A 104 9.33 0.04 3.37
N TYR A 105 9.02 0.86 4.40
CA TYR A 105 9.90 1.00 5.56
C TYR A 105 10.09 -0.33 6.30
N HIS A 106 9.01 -1.03 6.66
CA HIS A 106 9.10 -2.32 7.33
C HIS A 106 9.80 -3.37 6.47
N ALA A 107 9.51 -3.43 5.16
CA ALA A 107 10.19 -4.34 4.24
C ALA A 107 11.70 -4.11 4.22
N SER A 108 12.14 -2.85 4.13
CA SER A 108 13.57 -2.50 4.17
C SER A 108 14.25 -2.89 5.49
N ASN A 109 13.52 -2.78 6.61
CA ASN A 109 14.03 -3.16 7.93
C ASN A 109 14.11 -4.68 8.10
N VAL A 110 13.16 -5.45 7.55
CA VAL A 110 13.28 -6.93 7.53
C VAL A 110 14.57 -7.32 6.83
N VAL A 111 14.83 -6.78 5.64
CA VAL A 111 16.07 -7.05 4.89
C VAL A 111 17.31 -6.62 5.68
N SER A 112 17.29 -5.42 6.29
CA SER A 112 18.42 -4.91 7.08
C SER A 112 18.72 -5.78 8.30
N LEU A 113 17.70 -6.23 9.03
CA LEU A 113 17.84 -7.10 10.19
C LEU A 113 18.38 -8.48 9.78
N THR A 114 17.86 -9.06 8.68
CA THR A 114 18.37 -10.31 8.12
C THR A 114 19.85 -10.19 7.74
N GLN A 115 20.24 -9.13 7.02
CA GLN A 115 21.64 -8.88 6.64
C GLN A 115 22.57 -8.67 7.84
N ALA A 116 22.05 -8.13 8.95
CA ALA A 116 22.77 -7.99 10.21
C ALA A 116 22.80 -9.26 11.06
N GLY A 117 22.25 -10.38 10.59
CA GLY A 117 22.17 -11.65 11.32
C GLY A 117 21.14 -11.66 12.47
N LYS A 118 20.29 -10.64 12.57
CA LYS A 118 19.24 -10.52 13.59
C LYS A 118 17.95 -11.22 13.15
N ILE A 119 18.02 -12.54 13.00
CA ILE A 119 16.95 -13.33 12.38
C ILE A 119 15.64 -13.26 13.18
N GLU A 120 15.69 -13.42 14.51
CA GLU A 120 14.49 -13.38 15.37
C GLU A 120 13.76 -12.02 15.28
N ASP A 121 14.51 -10.91 15.27
CA ASP A 121 13.94 -9.57 15.11
C ASP A 121 13.31 -9.39 13.73
N ALA A 122 13.95 -9.93 12.68
CA ALA A 122 13.44 -9.88 11.32
C ALA A 122 12.14 -10.68 11.17
N GLU A 123 12.07 -11.88 11.75
CA GLU A 123 10.86 -12.72 11.76
C GLU A 123 9.71 -12.03 12.51
N LYS A 124 10.00 -11.50 13.69
CA LYS A 124 9.02 -10.76 14.49
C LYS A 124 8.47 -9.56 13.72
N LEU A 125 9.34 -8.79 13.05
CA LEU A 125 8.91 -7.64 12.25
C LEU A 125 8.07 -8.08 11.04
N LEU A 126 8.47 -9.16 10.36
CA LEU A 126 7.78 -9.72 9.20
C LEU A 126 6.34 -10.15 9.55
N ASP A 127 6.14 -10.78 10.72
CA ASP A 127 4.82 -11.26 11.16
C ASP A 127 4.01 -10.26 11.98
N SER A 128 4.56 -9.08 12.31
CA SER A 128 3.87 -7.99 12.99
C SER A 128 3.66 -6.77 12.09
N SER A 129 4.46 -5.71 12.25
CA SER A 129 4.24 -4.42 11.61
C SER A 129 4.28 -4.49 10.08
N PHE A 130 5.16 -5.31 9.49
CA PHE A 130 5.17 -5.54 8.04
C PHE A 130 3.83 -6.13 7.59
N LYS A 131 3.41 -7.25 8.18
CA LYS A 131 2.14 -7.92 7.85
C LYS A 131 0.96 -6.95 7.96
N MET A 132 0.87 -6.19 9.04
CA MET A 132 -0.21 -5.22 9.25
C MET A 132 -0.25 -4.16 8.15
N SER A 133 0.89 -3.53 7.83
CA SER A 133 0.95 -2.51 6.77
C SER A 133 0.65 -3.11 5.38
N SER A 134 1.11 -4.33 5.10
CA SER A 134 0.82 -5.05 3.85
C SER A 134 -0.68 -5.32 3.70
N GLU A 135 -1.33 -5.86 4.72
CA GLU A 135 -2.77 -6.16 4.72
C GLU A 135 -3.60 -4.88 4.54
N ARG A 136 -3.18 -3.76 5.13
CA ARG A 136 -3.86 -2.46 4.98
C ARG A 136 -3.75 -1.91 3.56
N VAL A 137 -2.56 -1.95 2.94
CA VAL A 137 -2.39 -1.57 1.54
C VAL A 137 -3.31 -2.42 0.65
N ILE A 138 -3.29 -3.74 0.79
CA ILE A 138 -4.13 -4.66 0.02
C ILE A 138 -5.62 -4.36 0.23
N LYS A 139 -6.04 -4.07 1.46
CA LYS A 139 -7.43 -3.70 1.74
C LYS A 139 -7.84 -2.43 1.00
N PHE A 140 -7.03 -1.37 1.05
CA PHE A 140 -7.32 -0.12 0.34
C PHE A 140 -7.37 -0.33 -1.17
N LEU A 141 -6.48 -1.15 -1.73
CA LEU A 141 -6.51 -1.50 -3.15
C LEU A 141 -7.80 -2.25 -3.53
N ARG A 142 -8.23 -3.24 -2.74
CA ARG A 142 -9.50 -3.95 -2.94
C ARG A 142 -10.70 -3.00 -2.89
N ASP A 143 -10.64 -1.97 -2.04
CA ASP A 143 -11.69 -0.98 -1.95
C ASP A 143 -11.80 -0.12 -3.23
N LEU A 144 -10.69 0.09 -3.97
CA LEU A 144 -10.65 0.82 -5.27
C LEU A 144 -11.28 0.03 -6.43
N SER A 145 -11.34 -1.30 -6.35
CA SER A 145 -11.95 -2.19 -7.38
C SER A 145 -13.49 -2.24 -7.34
#